data_AF-A0A949VKP9-F1
#
_entry.id   AF-A0A949VKP9-F1
#
_cell.length_a   1.000
_cell.length_b   1.000
_cell.length_c   1.000
_cell.angle_alpha   90.00
_cell.angle_beta   90.00
_cell.angle_gamma   90.00
#
_symmetry.space_group_name_H-M   'P 1'
#
loop_
_entity.id
_entity.type
_entity.pdbx_description
1 polymer ?
#
loop_
_entity_poly.entity_id
_entity_poly.type
_entity_poly.pdbx_seq_one_letter_code
_entity_poly.pdbx_strand_id
1 'polypeptide(L)'
;MGMENDDPIEVRVGTFFVVMGMGVFLLFVVSDVADKVEFDYFFLAVILVGVGYYFRRKKAPPPPANRFSWFKGALGKMRAGWGKGKGGGESKDKKG
;
A
#
# COMPACT_ATOMS: atom_id res chain seq x y z
N MET A 1 3.95 17.64 -19.17
CA MET A 1 4.94 16.57 -19.00
C MET A 1 4.22 15.38 -18.40
N GLY A 2 4.11 14.28 -19.15
CA GLY A 2 3.28 13.14 -18.82
C GLY A 2 3.72 12.48 -17.52
N MET A 3 2.80 12.30 -16.59
CA MET A 3 2.98 11.42 -15.45
C MET A 3 2.74 9.98 -15.94
N GLU A 4 3.80 9.32 -16.40
CA GLU A 4 3.80 7.87 -16.63
C GLU A 4 3.77 7.16 -15.27
N ASN A 5 2.60 7.16 -14.63
CA ASN A 5 2.27 6.27 -13.51
C ASN A 5 1.90 4.88 -14.05
N ASP A 6 2.73 4.34 -14.94
CA ASP A 6 2.55 2.98 -15.38
C ASP A 6 3.15 2.06 -14.32
N ASP A 7 2.27 1.38 -13.56
CA ASP A 7 2.67 0.20 -12.80
C ASP A 7 3.55 -0.65 -13.75
N PRO A 8 4.80 -0.96 -13.38
CA PRO A 8 5.72 -1.68 -14.24
C PRO A 8 5.04 -2.93 -14.81
N ILE A 9 5.25 -3.23 -16.09
CA ILE A 9 4.61 -4.37 -16.76
C ILE A 9 4.81 -5.66 -15.95
N GLU A 10 5.96 -5.78 -15.27
CA GLU A 10 6.29 -6.89 -14.37
C GLU A 10 5.28 -7.06 -13.23
N VAL A 11 4.74 -5.98 -12.67
CA VAL A 11 3.73 -6.01 -11.60
C VAL A 11 2.39 -6.50 -12.14
N ARG A 12 2.02 -6.09 -13.36
CA ARG A 12 0.80 -6.54 -14.03
C ARG A 12 0.90 -8.02 -14.41
N VAL A 13 2.04 -8.43 -14.98
CA VAL A 13 2.37 -9.83 -15.27
C VAL A 13 2.36 -10.67 -13.99
N GLY A 14 2.96 -10.17 -12.91
CA GLY A 14 2.91 -10.85 -11.61
C GLY A 14 1.48 -11.05 -11.10
N THR A 15 0.62 -10.05 -11.26
CA THR A 15 -0.81 -10.14 -10.89
C THR A 15 -1.54 -11.18 -11.75
N PHE A 16 -1.25 -11.24 -13.05
CA PHE A 16 -1.80 -12.26 -13.94
C PHE A 16 -1.44 -13.67 -13.48
N PHE A 17 -0.16 -13.92 -13.14
CA PHE A 17 0.28 -15.22 -12.62
C PHE A 17 -0.39 -15.60 -11.30
N VAL A 18 -0.61 -14.64 -10.39
CA VAL A 18 -1.35 -14.90 -9.15
C VAL A 18 -2.80 -15.29 -9.44
N VAL A 19 -3.48 -14.57 -10.33
CA VAL A 19 -4.88 -14.87 -10.69
C VAL A 19 -4.98 -16.25 -11.37
N MET A 20 -4.07 -16.57 -12.29
CA MET A 20 -4.00 -17.90 -12.92
C MET A 20 -3.74 -19.00 -11.89
N GLY A 21 -2.80 -18.78 -10.96
CA GLY A 21 -2.52 -19.72 -9.88
C GLY A 21 -3.71 -19.97 -8.97
N MET A 22 -4.49 -18.93 -8.64
CA MET A 22 -5.77 -19.08 -7.93
C MET A 22 -6.79 -19.88 -8.75
N GLY A 23 -6.88 -19.65 -10.05
CA GLY A 23 -7.76 -20.42 -10.94
C GLY A 23 -7.41 -21.90 -10.97
N VAL A 24 -6.13 -22.24 -11.08
CA VAL A 24 -5.65 -23.64 -11.03
C VAL A 24 -5.87 -24.25 -9.64
N PHE A 25 -5.68 -23.47 -8.58
CA PHE A 25 -5.98 -23.94 -7.22
C PHE A 25 -7.46 -24.33 -7.06
N LEU A 26 -8.39 -23.59 -7.69
CA LEU A 26 -9.79 -23.99 -7.73
C LEU A 26 -9.99 -25.32 -8.47
N LEU A 27 -9.25 -25.59 -9.55
CA LEU A 27 -9.29 -26.89 -10.23
C LEU A 27 -8.81 -28.03 -9.33
N PHE A 28 -7.79 -27.80 -8.50
CA PHE A 28 -7.38 -28.75 -7.46
C PHE A 28 -8.49 -29.01 -6.45
N VAL A 29 -9.17 -27.97 -5.96
CA VAL A 29 -10.30 -28.14 -5.02
C VAL A 29 -11.44 -28.94 -5.68
N VAL A 30 -11.74 -28.67 -6.95
CA VAL A 30 -12.76 -29.42 -7.69
C VAL A 30 -12.33 -30.88 -7.89
N SER A 31 -11.06 -31.15 -8.13
CA SER A 31 -10.55 -32.52 -8.31
C SER A 31 -10.60 -33.32 -7.00
N ASP A 32 -10.29 -32.67 -5.87
CA ASP A 32 -10.43 -33.23 -4.53
C ASP A 32 -11.89 -33.57 -4.19
N VAL A 33 -12.81 -32.66 -4.48
CA VAL A 33 -14.27 -32.89 -4.29
C VAL A 33 -14.81 -34.00 -5.19
N ALA A 34 -14.16 -34.26 -6.33
CA ALA A 34 -14.55 -35.32 -7.27
C ALA A 34 -13.91 -36.69 -6.95
N ASP A 35 -13.28 -36.85 -5.78
CA ASP A 35 -12.52 -38.04 -5.37
C ASP A 35 -11.41 -38.43 -6.37
N LYS A 36 -10.93 -37.46 -7.16
CA LYS A 36 -9.85 -37.61 -8.14
C LYS A 36 -8.78 -36.56 -7.88
N VAL A 37 -8.11 -36.70 -6.73
CA VAL A 37 -7.12 -35.73 -6.26
C VAL A 37 -5.94 -35.67 -7.23
N GLU A 38 -5.92 -34.61 -8.05
CA GLU A 38 -4.83 -34.32 -9.00
C GLU A 38 -3.85 -33.33 -8.36
N PHE A 39 -2.78 -33.86 -7.76
CA PHE A 39 -1.75 -33.04 -7.11
C PHE A 39 -0.99 -32.12 -8.07
N ASP A 40 -0.98 -32.45 -9.36
CA ASP A 40 -0.36 -31.61 -10.39
C ASP A 40 -0.97 -30.20 -10.42
N TYR A 41 -2.28 -30.08 -10.21
CA TYR A 41 -2.95 -28.78 -10.11
C TYR A 41 -2.49 -28.00 -8.88
N PHE A 42 -2.30 -28.68 -7.75
CA PHE A 42 -1.78 -28.04 -6.54
C PHE A 42 -0.36 -27.51 -6.75
N PHE A 43 0.56 -28.33 -7.28
CA PHE A 43 1.93 -27.90 -7.54
C PHE A 43 2.00 -26.77 -8.56
N LEU A 44 1.22 -26.86 -9.64
CA LEU A 44 1.14 -25.81 -10.65
C LEU A 44 0.61 -24.50 -10.05
N ALA A 45 -0.42 -24.56 -9.21
CA ALA A 45 -0.95 -23.39 -8.51
C ALA A 45 0.10 -22.73 -7.59
N VAL A 46 0.83 -23.52 -6.79
CA VAL A 46 1.88 -23.02 -5.90
C VAL A 46 2.99 -22.33 -6.69
N ILE A 47 3.43 -22.93 -7.81
CA ILE A 47 4.46 -22.34 -8.68
C ILE A 47 3.96 -21.02 -9.28
N LEU A 48 2.74 -21.00 -9.84
CA LEU A 48 2.15 -19.80 -10.44
C LEU A 48 2.00 -18.66 -9.43
N VAL A 49 1.48 -18.95 -8.23
CA VAL A 49 1.34 -17.94 -7.17
C VAL A 49 2.72 -17.47 -6.69
N GLY A 50 3.68 -18.38 -6.50
CA GLY A 50 5.03 -18.05 -6.07
C GLY A 50 5.76 -17.13 -7.06
N VAL A 51 5.72 -17.47 -8.36
CA VAL A 51 6.30 -16.65 -9.44
C VAL A 51 5.57 -15.31 -9.57
N GLY A 52 4.24 -15.31 -9.51
CA GLY A 52 3.45 -14.08 -9.58
C GLY A 52 3.74 -13.12 -8.42
N TYR A 53 3.83 -13.66 -7.20
CA TYR A 53 4.21 -12.90 -6.01
C TYR A 53 5.64 -12.38 -6.10
N TYR A 54 6.56 -13.19 -6.63
CA TYR A 54 7.95 -12.79 -6.86
C TYR A 54 8.08 -11.58 -7.80
N PHE A 55 7.27 -11.49 -8.86
CA PHE A 55 7.26 -10.31 -9.72
C PHE A 55 6.58 -9.11 -9.08
N ARG A 56 5.49 -9.34 -8.32
CA ARG A 56 4.74 -8.28 -7.65
C ARG A 56 5.54 -7.57 -6.55
N ARG A 57 6.53 -8.23 -5.93
CA ARG A 57 7.37 -7.62 -4.87
C ARG A 57 8.21 -6.43 -5.34
N LYS A 58 8.36 -6.22 -6.66
CA LYS A 58 9.08 -5.08 -7.25
C LYS A 58 8.22 -3.80 -7.34
N LYS A 59 6.97 -3.84 -6.85
CA LYS A 59 6.07 -2.68 -6.93
C LYS A 59 6.64 -1.51 -6.13
N ALA A 60 6.79 -0.36 -6.80
CA ALA A 60 7.20 0.88 -6.15
C ALA A 60 6.16 1.29 -5.09
N PRO A 61 6.59 1.88 -3.96
CA PRO A 61 5.65 2.39 -2.98
C PRO A 61 4.71 3.40 -3.67
N PRO A 62 3.39 3.30 -3.44
CA PRO A 62 2.44 4.20 -4.09
C PRO A 62 2.80 5.65 -3.76
N PRO A 63 2.66 6.59 -4.70
CA PRO A 63 2.90 7.99 -4.42
C PRO A 63 2.09 8.40 -3.19
N PRO A 64 2.68 9.19 -2.27
CA PRO A 64 2.03 9.55 -1.02
C PRO A 64 0.68 10.16 -1.33
N ALA A 65 -0.37 9.44 -0.96
CA ALA A 65 -1.70 9.89 -1.28
C ALA A 65 -1.96 11.10 -0.39
N ASN A 66 -2.05 12.29 -0.99
CA ASN A 66 -2.28 13.59 -0.32
C ASN A 66 -3.64 13.68 0.42
N ARG A 67 -4.29 12.55 0.68
CA ARG A 67 -5.59 12.37 1.35
C ARG A 67 -5.58 12.87 2.80
N PHE A 68 -4.41 13.01 3.42
CA PHE A 68 -4.25 13.52 4.79
C PHE A 68 -3.67 14.95 4.87
N SER A 69 -3.58 15.69 3.75
CA SER A 69 -3.08 17.08 3.76
C SER A 69 -3.94 17.99 4.64
N TRP A 70 -5.26 17.76 4.64
CA TRP A 70 -6.22 18.53 5.45
C TRP A 70 -6.02 18.34 6.96
N PHE A 71 -5.78 17.10 7.40
CA PHE A 71 -5.49 16.79 8.81
C PHE A 71 -4.14 17.38 9.26
N LYS A 72 -3.13 17.41 8.40
CA LYS A 72 -1.84 18.06 8.72
C LYS A 72 -1.99 19.56 8.96
N GLY A 73 -2.82 20.24 8.18
CA GLY A 73 -3.10 21.67 8.36
C GLY A 73 -3.84 21.99 9.65
N ALA A 74 -4.84 21.17 10.01
CA ALA A 74 -5.60 21.34 11.26
C ALA A 74 -4.73 21.08 12.51
N LEU A 75 -3.93 20.00 12.49
CA LEU A 75 -3.05 19.64 13.60
C LEU A 75 -1.91 20.68 13.79
N GLY A 76 -1.40 21.23 12.69
CA GLY A 76 -0.41 22.31 12.73
C GLY A 76 -0.95 23.60 13.36
N LYS A 77 -2.20 23.98 13.06
CA LYS A 77 -2.85 25.14 13.69
C LYS A 77 -3.12 24.92 15.18
N MET A 78 -3.53 23.71 15.57
CA MET A 78 -3.79 23.37 16.97
C MET A 78 -2.50 23.42 17.82
N ARG A 79 -1.38 22.96 17.26
CA ARG A 79 -0.06 23.01 17.91
C ARG A 79 0.51 24.43 18.01
N ALA A 80 0.21 25.30 17.04
CA ALA A 80 0.57 26.72 17.09
C ALA A 80 -0.29 27.51 18.10
N GLY A 81 -1.55 27.12 18.31
CA GLY A 81 -2.45 27.72 19.31
C GLY A 81 -2.08 27.40 20.77
N TRP A 82 -1.50 26.22 21.02
CA TRP A 82 -1.11 25.78 22.37
C TRP A 82 0.14 26.51 22.93
N GLY A 83 0.98 27.10 22.06
CA GLY A 83 2.22 27.77 22.46
C GLY A 83 2.07 29.26 22.86
N LYS A 84 0.91 29.88 22.65
CA LYS A 84 0.73 31.33 22.79
C LYS A 84 -0.17 31.65 23.99
N GLY A 85 0.26 31.23 25.17
CA GLY A 85 -0.51 31.37 26.41
C GLY A 85 0.35 31.47 27.66
N LYS A 86 1.36 32.33 27.68
CA LYS A 86 1.92 32.93 28.92
C LYS A 86 2.97 34.00 28.58
N GLY A 87 2.77 35.22 29.11
CA GLY A 87 3.81 36.24 29.16
C GLY A 87 3.47 37.57 28.48
N GLY A 88 2.33 38.16 28.80
CA GLY A 88 2.04 39.57 28.53
C GLY A 88 1.74 40.29 29.85
N GLY A 89 2.57 41.27 30.20
CA GLY A 89 2.45 42.18 31.33
C GLY A 89 3.84 42.46 31.91
N GLU A 90 4.30 43.67 32.16
CA GLU A 90 3.73 45.01 32.06
C GLU A 90 4.93 45.96 32.19
N SER A 91 4.81 47.14 31.58
CA SER A 91 5.76 48.24 31.53
C SER A 91 6.33 48.68 32.89
N LYS A 92 7.57 49.18 32.92
CA LYS A 92 7.86 50.60 33.21
C LYS A 92 9.35 50.95 33.20
N ASP A 93 9.58 52.08 32.55
CA ASP A 93 10.66 53.05 32.69
C ASP A 93 11.69 52.84 33.82
N LYS A 94 12.98 52.96 33.47
CA LYS A 94 13.73 54.19 33.78
C LYS A 94 15.12 54.21 33.14
N LYS A 95 15.33 55.25 32.33
CA LYS A 95 16.61 55.90 32.07
C LYS A 95 17.24 56.37 33.39
N GLY A 96 18.56 56.27 33.51
CA GLY A 96 19.38 56.84 34.57
C GLY A 96 20.80 56.33 34.46
#